data_AF-A0A3D1PTB1-F1
#
_entry.id   AF-A0A3D1PTB1-F1
#
_cell.length_a   1.000
_cell.length_b   1.000
_cell.length_c   1.000
_cell.angle_alpha   90.00
_cell.angle_beta   90.00
_cell.angle_gamma   90.00
#
_symmetry.space_group_name_H-M   'P 1'
#
loop_
_entity.id
_entity.type
_entity.pdbx_description
1 polymer ?
#
loop_
_entity_poly.entity_id
_entity_poly.type
_entity_poly.pdbx_seq_one_letter_code
_entity_poly.pdbx_strand_id
1 'polypeptide(L)'
;MELQKGRPMDTTGRLAKETRTYDLLDSLGIEYNRIDHAPAMTMEVCQEIDKTLQAVICKNLFLCNRQETAFYLLMIPDTKVFHTKDLSA
;
A
#
# COMPACT_ATOMS: atom_id res chain seq x y z
N MET A 1 -7.07 14.80 6.82
CA MET A 1 -5.92 14.03 6.31
C MET A 1 -5.09 15.00 5.49
N GLU A 2 -3.78 15.08 5.74
CA GLU A 2 -2.91 16.04 5.05
C GLU A 2 -1.78 15.28 4.35
N LEU A 3 -1.48 15.71 3.12
CA LEU A 3 -0.35 15.19 2.36
C LEU A 3 0.95 15.75 2.95
N GLN A 4 1.85 14.86 3.35
CA GLN A 4 3.13 15.22 3.97
C GLN A 4 4.27 14.64 3.14
N LYS A 5 5.31 15.45 2.85
CA LYS A 5 6.51 14.98 2.15
C LYS A 5 7.41 14.19 3.10
N GLY A 6 7.95 13.05 2.63
CA GLY A 6 8.93 12.23 3.36
C GLY A 6 8.34 11.38 4.49
N ARG A 7 9.17 11.04 5.50
CA ARG A 7 8.79 10.33 6.74
C ARG A 7 8.29 11.26 7.85
N PRO A 8 7.57 10.74 8.86
CA PRO A 8 7.27 11.51 10.07
C PRO A 8 8.54 11.85 10.87
N MET A 9 8.57 13.03 11.50
CA MET A 9 9.66 13.45 12.38
C MET A 9 9.71 12.63 13.68
N ASP A 10 8.54 12.29 14.20
CA ASP A 10 8.40 11.41 15.36
C ASP A 10 7.85 10.05 14.91
N THR A 11 8.61 9.00 15.20
CA THR A 11 8.24 7.62 14.91
C THR A 11 7.67 6.89 16.13
N THR A 12 7.42 7.59 17.24
CA THR A 12 6.81 7.01 18.44
C THR A 12 5.44 6.40 18.08
N GLY A 13 5.23 5.14 18.47
CA GLY A 13 4.00 4.39 18.16
C GLY A 13 3.90 3.85 16.73
N ARG A 14 4.89 4.12 15.85
CA ARG A 14 4.94 3.53 14.51
C ARG A 14 5.41 2.08 14.56
N LEU A 15 4.99 1.29 13.59
CA LEU A 15 5.42 -0.10 13.48
C LEU A 15 6.88 -0.15 13.04
N ALA A 16 7.68 -1.06 13.61
CA ALA A 16 9.08 -1.22 13.22
C ALA A 16 9.26 -1.46 11.71
N LYS A 17 8.31 -2.16 11.06
CA LYS A 17 8.33 -2.37 9.61
C LYS A 17 8.16 -1.08 8.81
N GLU A 18 7.37 -0.13 9.31
CA GLU A 18 7.14 1.17 8.67
C GLU A 18 8.43 2.00 8.70
N THR A 19 9.09 2.08 9.87
CA THR A 19 10.38 2.75 10.01
C THR A 19 11.42 2.19 9.05
N ARG A 20 11.55 0.86 8.96
CA ARG A 20 12.48 0.21 8.01
C ARG A 20 12.16 0.53 6.55
N THR A 21 10.89 0.69 6.20
CA THR A 21 10.50 1.09 4.84
C THR A 21 10.98 2.51 4.53
N TYR A 22 10.80 3.46 5.46
CA TYR A 22 11.35 4.81 5.30
C TYR A 22 12.87 4.80 5.18
N ASP A 23 13.57 4.07 6.07
CA ASP A 23 15.03 3.97 6.03
C ASP A 23 15.53 3.45 4.68
N LEU A 24 14.85 2.44 4.11
CA LEU A 24 15.18 1.90 2.79
C LEU A 24 14.96 2.95 1.69
N LEU A 25 13.81 3.60 1.66
CA LEU A 25 13.49 4.61 0.63
C LEU A 25 14.47 5.80 0.69
N ASP A 26 14.78 6.28 1.90
CA ASP A 26 15.75 7.34 2.15
C ASP A 26 17.14 6.93 1.64
N SER A 27 17.60 5.71 1.95
CA SER A 27 18.91 5.22 1.51
C SER A 27 19.03 5.07 -0.02
N LEU A 28 17.90 4.82 -0.70
CA LEU A 28 17.82 4.74 -2.16
C LEU A 28 17.61 6.11 -2.81
N GLY A 29 17.40 7.18 -2.04
CA GLY A 29 17.10 8.52 -2.55
C GLY A 29 15.73 8.61 -3.25
N ILE A 30 14.79 7.73 -2.91
CA ILE A 30 13.45 7.73 -3.50
C ILE A 30 12.59 8.74 -2.76
N GLU A 31 12.12 9.77 -3.45
CA GLU A 31 11.16 10.71 -2.88
C GLU A 31 9.76 10.09 -2.77
N TYR A 32 9.07 10.36 -1.67
CA TYR A 32 7.69 9.92 -1.45
C TYR A 32 6.91 10.94 -0.63
N ASN A 33 5.59 10.87 -0.76
CA ASN A 33 4.64 11.57 0.08
C ASN A 33 3.82 10.53 0.86
N ARG A 34 3.27 10.93 2.00
CA ARG A 34 2.44 10.08 2.85
C ARG A 34 1.21 10.84 3.31
N ILE A 35 0.22 10.09 3.77
CA ILE A 35 -0.92 10.57 4.54
C ILE A 35 -1.09 9.63 5.72
N ASP A 36 -1.23 10.19 6.91
CA ASP A 36 -1.63 9.42 8.09
C ASP A 36 -3.14 9.44 8.24
N HIS A 37 -3.72 8.26 8.46
CA HIS A 37 -5.15 8.08 8.67
C HIS A 37 -5.41 6.86 9.57
N ALA A 38 -6.57 6.84 10.23
CA ALA A 38 -7.05 5.64 10.91
C ALA A 38 -7.43 4.56 9.86
N PRO A 39 -7.53 3.27 10.24
CA PRO A 39 -7.94 2.22 9.32
C PRO A 39 -9.22 2.58 8.54
N ALA A 40 -9.13 2.58 7.21
CA ALA A 40 -10.25 2.85 6.32
C ALA A 40 -11.06 1.57 6.11
N MET A 41 -12.22 1.48 6.74
CA MET A 41 -13.08 0.29 6.68
C MET A 41 -14.30 0.48 5.77
N THR A 42 -14.52 1.69 5.22
CA THR A 42 -15.61 1.99 4.30
C THR A 42 -15.09 2.62 3.01
N MET A 43 -15.89 2.53 1.95
CA MET A 43 -15.47 3.01 0.64
C MET A 43 -15.41 4.53 0.55
N GLU A 44 -16.26 5.22 1.31
CA GLU A 44 -16.27 6.67 1.42
C GLU A 44 -14.95 7.19 2.00
N VAL A 45 -14.41 6.51 3.02
CA VAL A 45 -13.12 6.87 3.61
C VAL A 45 -11.99 6.66 2.62
N CYS A 46 -11.99 5.56 1.86
CA CYS A 46 -11.00 5.32 0.81
C CYS A 46 -11.01 6.41 -0.26
N GLN A 47 -12.20 6.85 -0.70
CA GLN A 47 -12.33 7.93 -1.69
C GLN A 47 -11.74 9.25 -1.20
N GLU A 48 -11.90 9.59 0.08
CA GLU A 48 -11.28 10.79 0.67
C GLU A 48 -9.75 10.67 0.74
N ILE A 49 -9.22 9.48 1.02
CA ILE A 49 -7.78 9.21 0.98
C ILE A 49 -7.25 9.36 -0.45
N ASP A 50 -7.92 8.77 -1.45
CA ASP A 50 -7.53 8.85 -2.87
C ASP A 50 -7.42 10.31 -3.34
N LYS A 51 -8.43 11.13 -3.05
CA LYS A 51 -8.45 12.56 -3.41
C LYS A 51 -7.27 13.32 -2.81
N THR A 52 -6.92 13.00 -1.56
CA THR A 52 -5.86 13.69 -0.84
C THR A 52 -4.47 13.22 -1.29
N LEU A 53 -4.31 11.91 -1.55
CA LEU A 53 -3.03 11.31 -1.92
C LEU A 53 -2.63 11.66 -3.35
N GLN A 54 -3.60 11.93 -4.23
CA GLN A 54 -3.40 12.20 -5.66
C GLN A 54 -2.60 11.09 -6.35
N ALA A 55 -2.76 9.86 -5.87
CA ALA A 55 -2.12 8.66 -6.40
C ALA A 55 -3.16 7.55 -6.56
N VAL A 56 -2.88 6.61 -7.47
CA VAL A 56 -3.72 5.42 -7.63
C VAL A 56 -3.42 4.46 -6.48
N ILE A 57 -4.39 4.26 -5.59
CA ILE A 57 -4.27 3.23 -4.56
C ILE A 57 -4.45 1.85 -5.20
N CYS A 58 -3.43 1.00 -5.00
CA CYS A 58 -3.46 -0.39 -5.43
C CYS A 58 -3.98 -1.30 -4.32
N LYS A 59 -4.82 -2.27 -4.69
CA LYS A 59 -5.08 -3.47 -3.91
C LYS A 59 -3.91 -4.42 -4.10
N ASN A 60 -3.46 -5.04 -3.01
CA ASN A 60 -2.39 -6.03 -3.04
C ASN A 60 -2.94 -7.40 -2.68
N LEU A 61 -2.78 -8.37 -3.57
CA LEU A 61 -3.16 -9.76 -3.36
C LEU A 61 -1.89 -10.59 -3.25
N PHE A 62 -1.73 -11.28 -2.12
CA PHE A 62 -0.67 -12.27 -1.95
C PHE A 62 -1.22 -13.65 -2.33
N LEU A 63 -0.65 -14.23 -3.38
CA LEU A 63 -1.16 -15.43 -4.06
C LEU A 63 -0.09 -16.52 -4.07
N CYS A 64 -0.51 -17.76 -4.25
CA CYS A 64 0.39 -18.88 -4.51
C CYS A 64 -0.20 -19.83 -5.57
N ASN A 65 0.66 -20.66 -6.17
CA ASN A 65 0.19 -21.79 -6.97
C ASN A 65 -0.42 -22.88 -6.07
N ARG A 66 -1.17 -23.82 -6.66
CA ARG A 66 -1.83 -24.93 -5.93
C ARG A 66 -0.87 -25.77 -5.06
N GLN A 67 0.40 -25.85 -5.43
CA GLN A 67 1.43 -26.62 -4.72
C GLN A 67 2.12 -25.81 -3.61
N GLU A 68 1.82 -24.52 -3.48
CA GLU A 68 2.44 -23.60 -2.51
C GLU A 68 3.97 -23.49 -2.64
N THR A 69 4.49 -23.68 -3.85
CA THR A 69 5.93 -23.60 -4.17
C THR A 69 6.33 -22.29 -4.82
N ALA A 70 5.36 -21.56 -5.37
CA ALA A 70 5.57 -20.25 -5.99
C ALA A 70 4.60 -19.23 -5.39
N PHE A 71 5.14 -18.09 -4.94
CA PHE A 71 4.41 -17.01 -4.30
C PHE A 71 4.47 -15.73 -5.13
N TYR A 72 3.36 -15.02 -5.20
CA TYR A 72 3.19 -13.83 -6.03
C TYR A 72 2.57 -12.70 -5.21
N LEU A 73 3.07 -11.48 -5.38
CA LEU A 73 2.41 -10.27 -4.91
C LEU A 73 1.82 -9.54 -6.12
N LEU A 74 0.50 -9.65 -6.30
CA LEU A 74 -0.21 -8.95 -7.36
C LEU A 74 -0.67 -7.59 -6.85
N MET A 75 -0.15 -6.53 -7.45
CA MET A 75 -0.59 -5.15 -7.22
C MET A 75 -1.54 -4.75 -8.35
N ILE A 76 -2.76 -4.35 -8.01
CA ILE A 76 -3.82 -4.08 -8.99
C ILE A 76 -4.60 -2.81 -8.60
N PRO A 77 -4.89 -1.88 -9.53
CA PRO A 77 -5.79 -0.77 -9.26
C PRO A 77 -7.16 -1.26 -8.82
N ASP A 78 -7.86 -0.48 -7.99
CA ASP A 78 -9.18 -0.82 -7.49
C ASP A 78 -10.23 -1.04 -8.59
N THR A 79 -10.08 -0.35 -9.73
CA THR A 79 -10.93 -0.39 -10.92
C THR A 79 -10.78 -1.64 -11.78
N LYS A 80 -9.67 -2.39 -11.62
CA LYS A 80 -9.44 -3.59 -12.45
C LYS A 80 -10.05 -4.82 -11.78
N VAL A 81 -11.00 -5.43 -12.47
CA VAL A 81 -11.64 -6.68 -12.01
C VAL A 81 -10.61 -7.80 -12.00
N PHE A 82 -10.49 -8.47 -10.86
CA PHE A 82 -9.63 -9.63 -10.69
C PHE A 82 -10.44 -10.92 -10.83
N HIS A 83 -10.09 -11.75 -11.80
CA HIS A 83 -10.73 -13.04 -12.04
C HIS A 83 -9.84 -14.17 -11.51
N THR A 84 -10.15 -14.66 -10.32
CA THR A 84 -9.41 -15.76 -9.67
C THR A 84 -9.30 -17.02 -10.54
N LYS A 85 -10.34 -17.32 -11.31
CA LYS A 85 -10.39 -18.47 -12.22
C LYS A 85 -9.25 -18.50 -13.26
N ASP A 86 -8.70 -17.35 -13.62
CA ASP A 86 -7.65 -17.25 -14.65
C ASP A 86 -6.25 -17.61 -14.09
N LEU A 87 -6.12 -17.72 -12.76
CA LEU A 87 -4.88 -18.04 -12.06
C LEU A 87 -4.88 -19.42 -11.38
N SER A 88 -6.04 -20.04 -11.23
CA SER A 88 -6.21 -21.36 -10.62
C SER A 88 -6.43 -22.44 -11.69
N ALA A 89 -5.33 -22.97 -12.23
CA ALA A 89 -5.32 -24.23 -12.98
C ALA A 89 -4.97 -25.42 -12.06
#